data_AF-A0A2Z4Z3E3-F1
#
_entry.id   AF-A0A2Z4Z3E3-F1
#
_cell.length_a   1.000
_cell.length_b   1.000
_cell.length_c   1.000
_cell.angle_alpha   90.00
_cell.angle_beta   90.00
_cell.angle_gamma   90.00
#
_symmetry.space_group_name_H-M   'P 1'
#
loop_
_entity.id
_entity.type
_entity.pdbx_description
1 polymer ?
#
loop_
_entity_poly.entity_id
_entity_poly.type
_entity_poly.pdbx_seq_one_letter_code
_entity_poly.pdbx_strand_id
1 'polypeptide(L)'
;AMGMNMISKGCEKALDVMTKECGFDDMSIISLSGNFCTDKKSAAINWTDGRGKSVVAEAIIPGEVVKSVLKSDVDALVELNVSKNLIGSAMAGSLGGFNAHASNIVSAIFMATG
;
A
#
# COMPACT_ATOMS: atom_id res chain seq x y z
N ALA A 1 8.95 -1.64 -15.42
CA ALA A 1 8.49 -0.24 -15.21
C ALA A 1 7.39 -0.22 -14.16
N MET A 2 7.34 0.79 -13.29
CA MET A 2 6.26 0.93 -12.29
C MET A 2 4.91 1.29 -12.93
N GLY A 3 4.94 1.95 -14.10
CA GLY A 3 3.79 2.03 -15.01
C GLY A 3 3.05 3.37 -15.03
N MET A 4 3.35 4.35 -14.16
CA MET A 4 2.55 5.58 -14.07
C MET A 4 2.41 6.33 -15.41
N ASN A 5 3.50 6.53 -16.15
CA ASN A 5 3.45 7.25 -17.43
C ASN A 5 2.62 6.48 -18.48
N MET A 6 2.75 5.15 -18.50
CA MET A 6 1.99 4.29 -19.41
C MET A 6 0.49 4.36 -19.12
N ILE A 7 0.11 4.25 -17.84
CA ILE A 7 -1.30 4.34 -17.41
C ILE A 7 -1.85 5.74 -17.66
N SER A 8 -1.08 6.79 -17.39
CA SER A 8 -1.50 8.18 -17.65
C SER A 8 -1.80 8.39 -19.14
N LYS A 9 -0.92 7.94 -20.03
CA LYS A 9 -1.13 8.03 -21.48
C LYS A 9 -2.35 7.22 -21.94
N GLY A 10 -2.58 6.05 -21.35
CA GLY A 10 -3.78 5.25 -21.60
C GLY A 10 -5.06 5.97 -21.18
N CYS A 11 -5.06 6.55 -19.98
CA CYS A 11 -6.20 7.31 -19.45
C CYS A 11 -6.50 8.55 -20.28
N GLU A 12 -5.46 9.30 -20.69
CA GLU A 12 -5.62 10.46 -21.56
C GLU A 12 -6.29 10.09 -22.88
N LYS A 13 -5.85 9.00 -23.52
CA LYS A 13 -6.47 8.54 -24.76
C LYS A 13 -7.89 8.02 -24.55
N ALA A 14 -8.17 7.35 -23.42
CA ALA A 14 -9.52 6.90 -23.09
C ALA A 14 -10.48 8.09 -22.92
N LEU A 15 -10.07 9.14 -22.19
CA LEU A 15 -10.86 10.36 -22.01
C LEU A 15 -11.11 11.09 -23.34
N ASP A 16 -10.11 11.12 -24.24
CA ASP A 16 -10.25 11.66 -25.60
C ASP A 16 -11.33 10.92 -26.41
N VAL A 17 -11.33 9.59 -26.37
CA VAL A 17 -12.36 8.76 -27.04
C VAL A 17 -13.74 8.97 -26.40
N MET A 18 -13.82 9.08 -25.08
CA MET A 18 -15.09 9.35 -24.39
C MET A 18 -15.72 10.66 -24.88
N THR A 19 -14.92 11.73 -24.92
CA THR A 19 -15.38 13.07 -25.31
C THR A 19 -15.78 13.16 -26.78
N LYS A 20 -15.10 12.42 -27.67
CA LYS A 20 -15.28 12.56 -29.13
C LYS A 20 -16.20 11.52 -29.77
N GLU A 21 -16.24 10.31 -29.21
CA GLU A 21 -16.83 9.14 -29.87
C GLU A 21 -17.93 8.48 -29.03
N CYS A 22 -17.97 8.72 -27.71
CA CYS A 22 -18.92 8.05 -26.81
C CYS A 22 -20.09 8.94 -26.37
N GLY A 23 -20.26 10.14 -26.97
CA GLY A 23 -21.40 11.04 -26.70
C GLY A 23 -21.31 11.84 -25.41
N PHE A 24 -20.10 12.03 -24.86
CA PHE A 24 -19.84 12.88 -23.69
C PHE A 24 -19.39 14.28 -24.14
N ASP A 25 -20.17 14.92 -25.01
CA ASP A 25 -19.77 16.17 -25.70
C ASP A 25 -19.69 17.39 -24.76
N ASP A 26 -20.38 17.33 -23.61
CA ASP A 26 -20.38 18.36 -22.57
C ASP A 26 -19.37 18.07 -21.44
N MET A 27 -18.61 16.97 -21.53
CA MET A 27 -17.63 16.58 -20.51
C MET A 27 -16.40 17.49 -20.55
N SER A 28 -16.04 18.03 -19.38
CA SER A 28 -14.81 18.80 -19.19
C SER A 28 -13.80 18.02 -18.36
N ILE A 29 -12.60 17.81 -18.92
CA ILE A 29 -11.49 17.15 -18.22
C ILE A 29 -10.75 18.21 -17.39
N ILE A 30 -10.97 18.22 -16.08
CA ILE A 30 -10.33 19.18 -15.16
C ILE A 30 -8.89 18.77 -14.82
N SER A 31 -8.66 17.47 -14.60
CA SER A 31 -7.34 16.90 -14.31
C SER A 31 -7.34 15.42 -14.67
N LEU A 32 -6.21 14.92 -15.17
CA LEU A 32 -6.02 13.50 -15.39
C LEU A 32 -5.92 12.71 -14.07
N SER A 33 -5.48 13.37 -12.99
CA SER A 33 -5.40 12.78 -11.65
C SER A 33 -6.27 13.57 -10.69
N GLY A 34 -7.46 13.03 -10.39
CA GLY A 34 -8.39 13.58 -9.41
C GLY A 34 -8.17 13.07 -7.99
N ASN A 35 -6.94 12.63 -7.66
CA ASN A 35 -6.59 11.95 -6.40
C ASN A 35 -7.32 10.63 -6.11
N PHE A 36 -8.18 10.13 -7.00
CA PHE A 36 -8.83 8.82 -6.86
C PHE A 36 -7.91 7.63 -7.18
N CYS A 37 -6.73 7.89 -7.77
CA CYS A 37 -5.73 6.88 -8.09
C CYS A 37 -5.00 6.27 -6.87
N THR A 38 -5.21 6.79 -5.66
CA THR A 38 -4.32 7.72 -4.97
C THR A 38 -2.81 7.47 -5.10
N ASP A 39 -2.08 8.34 -5.81
CA ASP A 39 -0.61 8.31 -5.85
C ASP A 39 0.01 9.10 -4.70
N LYS A 40 0.96 8.50 -3.95
CA LYS A 40 1.79 9.15 -2.90
C LYS A 40 1.04 9.82 -1.74
N LYS A 41 -0.25 9.52 -1.53
CA LYS A 41 -0.99 9.90 -0.31
C LYS A 41 -1.62 8.65 0.32
N SER A 42 -1.77 8.68 1.64
CA SER A 42 -2.53 7.65 2.35
C SER A 42 -4.00 7.69 1.92
N ALA A 43 -4.58 6.54 1.57
CA ALA A 43 -5.96 6.43 1.11
C ALA A 43 -6.53 5.03 1.34
N ALA A 44 -7.82 4.96 1.71
CA ALA A 44 -8.50 3.71 2.02
C ALA A 44 -8.65 2.83 0.78
N ILE A 45 -8.91 3.43 -0.38
CA ILE A 45 -9.03 2.71 -1.65
C ILE A 45 -7.76 1.92 -2.01
N ASN A 46 -6.57 2.47 -1.73
CA ASN A 46 -5.31 1.74 -1.95
C ASN A 46 -5.14 0.56 -0.99
N TRP A 47 -5.76 0.63 0.19
CA TRP A 47 -5.72 -0.45 1.19
C TRP A 47 -6.72 -1.56 0.87
N THR A 48 -7.92 -1.21 0.41
CA THR A 48 -8.99 -2.18 0.12
C THR A 48 -8.85 -2.82 -1.26
N ASP A 49 -8.60 -2.01 -2.28
CA ASP A 49 -8.65 -2.44 -3.69
C ASP A 49 -7.24 -2.81 -4.21
N GLY A 50 -6.21 -2.39 -3.45
CA GLY A 50 -4.81 -2.57 -3.80
C GLY A 50 -4.33 -1.58 -4.87
N ARG A 51 -3.01 -1.41 -4.97
CA ARG A 51 -2.37 -0.60 -6.00
C ARG A 51 -0.97 -1.13 -6.33
N GLY A 52 -0.68 -1.35 -7.61
CA GLY A 52 0.61 -1.89 -8.04
C GLY A 52 0.70 -3.39 -7.79
N LYS A 53 1.33 -3.82 -6.69
CA LYS A 53 1.50 -5.23 -6.33
C LYS A 53 0.99 -5.48 -4.91
N SER A 54 -0.02 -6.34 -4.80
CA SER A 54 -0.50 -6.88 -3.51
C SER A 54 0.18 -8.21 -3.25
N VAL A 55 0.87 -8.34 -2.10
CA VAL A 55 1.72 -9.49 -1.78
C VAL A 55 1.49 -9.91 -0.34
N VAL A 56 1.56 -11.22 -0.07
CA VAL A 56 1.57 -11.82 1.26
C VAL A 56 2.81 -12.71 1.41
N ALA A 57 3.40 -12.73 2.61
CA ALA A 57 4.55 -13.56 2.94
C ALA A 57 4.39 -14.10 4.36
N GLU A 58 4.80 -15.36 4.58
CA GLU A 58 4.71 -16.05 5.86
C GLU A 58 5.95 -16.91 6.13
N ALA A 59 6.22 -17.20 7.40
CA ALA A 59 7.29 -18.08 7.84
C ALA A 59 6.95 -18.68 9.22
N ILE A 60 7.40 -19.91 9.48
CA ILE A 60 7.31 -20.55 10.80
C ILE A 60 8.68 -20.47 11.46
N ILE A 61 8.75 -19.85 12.64
CA ILE A 61 9.98 -19.72 13.42
C ILE A 61 9.90 -20.68 14.62
N PRO A 62 10.82 -21.66 14.74
CA PRO A 62 10.84 -22.56 15.90
C PRO A 62 11.05 -21.80 17.21
N GLY A 63 10.39 -22.22 18.30
CA GLY A 63 10.50 -21.56 19.61
C GLY A 63 11.93 -21.46 20.13
N GLU A 64 12.76 -22.47 19.89
CA GLU A 64 14.19 -22.43 20.22
C GLU A 64 14.95 -21.32 19.48
N VAL A 65 14.58 -21.03 18.23
CA VAL A 65 15.16 -19.92 17.45
C VAL A 65 14.67 -18.58 17.99
N VAL A 66 13.40 -18.46 18.39
CA VAL A 66 12.87 -17.25 19.05
C VAL A 66 13.68 -16.94 20.32
N LYS A 67 13.90 -17.95 21.16
CA LYS A 67 14.66 -17.78 22.42
C LYS A 67 16.15 -17.52 22.18
N SER A 68 16.78 -18.29 21.29
CA SER A 68 18.22 -18.23 21.08
C SER A 68 18.67 -17.10 20.17
N VAL A 69 17.85 -16.63 19.22
CA VAL A 69 18.21 -15.58 18.25
C VAL A 69 17.51 -14.28 18.57
N LEU A 70 16.17 -14.30 18.69
CA LEU A 70 15.37 -13.10 18.96
C LEU A 70 15.40 -12.67 20.43
N LYS A 71 15.94 -13.53 21.32
CA LYS A 71 16.09 -13.28 22.75
C LYS A 71 14.77 -12.92 23.42
N SER A 72 13.69 -13.57 22.98
CA SER A 72 12.33 -13.33 23.44
C SER A 72 11.59 -14.65 23.63
N ASP A 73 10.32 -14.54 23.99
CA ASP A 73 9.37 -15.66 24.11
C ASP A 73 8.28 -15.54 23.05
N VAL A 74 7.71 -16.68 22.63
CA VAL A 74 6.66 -16.72 21.59
C VAL A 74 5.41 -15.99 22.06
N ASP A 75 4.96 -16.21 23.30
CA ASP A 75 3.73 -15.61 23.82
C ASP A 75 3.89 -14.09 23.94
N ALA A 76 5.07 -13.63 24.38
CA ALA A 76 5.39 -12.21 24.45
C ALA A 76 5.36 -11.52 23.08
N LEU A 77 5.85 -12.18 22.03
CA LEU A 77 5.80 -11.65 20.66
C LEU A 77 4.37 -11.58 20.11
N VAL A 78 3.55 -12.59 20.39
CA VAL A 78 2.13 -12.60 20.00
C VAL A 78 1.36 -11.49 20.71
N GLU A 79 1.54 -11.36 22.03
CA GLU A 79 0.91 -10.31 22.84
C GLU A 79 1.31 -8.92 22.37
N LEU A 80 2.61 -8.70 22.11
CA LEU A 80 3.12 -7.44 21.57
C LEU A 80 2.47 -7.13 20.22
N ASN A 81 2.36 -8.11 19.31
CA ASN A 81 1.76 -7.89 18.00
C ASN A 81 0.29 -7.48 18.12
N VAL A 82 -0.50 -8.18 18.94
CA VAL A 82 -1.90 -7.85 19.17
C VAL A 82 -2.04 -6.46 19.78
N SER A 83 -1.31 -6.18 20.85
CA SER A 83 -1.44 -4.92 21.59
C SER A 83 -0.92 -3.73 20.77
N LYS A 84 0.19 -3.88 20.06
CA LYS A 84 0.86 -2.78 19.36
C LYS A 84 0.39 -2.60 17.93
N ASN A 85 0.43 -3.66 17.12
CA ASN A 85 0.17 -3.56 15.68
C ASN A 85 -1.33 -3.60 15.35
N LEU A 86 -2.15 -4.25 16.19
CA LEU A 86 -3.59 -4.31 16.00
C LEU A 86 -4.31 -3.24 16.81
N ILE A 87 -4.37 -3.42 18.14
CA ILE A 87 -5.13 -2.55 19.03
C ILE A 87 -4.54 -1.14 19.02
N GLY A 88 -3.23 -0.99 19.21
CA GLY A 88 -2.55 0.30 19.22
C GLY A 88 -2.77 1.10 17.93
N SER A 89 -2.58 0.46 16.77
CA SER A 89 -2.83 1.10 15.47
C SER A 89 -4.31 1.47 15.27
N ALA A 90 -5.25 0.63 15.73
CA ALA A 90 -6.67 0.93 15.68
C ALA A 90 -7.02 2.15 16.55
N MET A 91 -6.51 2.20 17.79
CA MET A 91 -6.71 3.33 18.71
C MET A 91 -6.10 4.63 18.16
N ALA A 92 -5.01 4.55 17.40
CA ALA A 92 -4.39 5.69 16.75
C ALA A 92 -5.10 6.15 15.47
N GLY A 93 -6.14 5.45 15.00
CA GLY A 93 -6.82 5.78 13.73
C GLY A 93 -5.95 5.53 12.51
N SER A 94 -5.01 4.57 12.58
CA SER A 94 -4.09 4.25 11.50
C SER A 94 -4.82 3.62 10.30
N LEU A 95 -4.47 4.05 9.09
CA LEU A 95 -5.00 3.49 7.84
C LEU A 95 -3.93 2.64 7.14
N GLY A 96 -4.11 1.32 7.13
CA GLY A 96 -3.15 0.35 6.57
C GLY A 96 -1.84 0.19 7.36
N GLY A 97 -1.59 1.02 8.36
CA GLY A 97 -0.37 1.00 9.19
C GLY A 97 -0.43 0.01 10.37
N PHE A 98 -0.91 -1.22 10.14
CA PHE A 98 -1.02 -2.27 11.15
C PHE A 98 0.26 -3.13 11.20
N ASN A 99 1.39 -2.46 11.43
CA ASN A 99 2.72 -3.08 11.42
C ASN A 99 3.70 -2.34 12.35
N ALA A 100 4.92 -2.86 12.50
CA ALA A 100 5.92 -2.23 13.34
C ALA A 100 6.68 -1.08 12.66
N HIS A 101 7.23 -1.33 11.47
CA HIS A 101 8.16 -0.42 10.80
C HIS A 101 8.35 -0.80 9.32
N ALA A 102 7.28 -1.24 8.64
CA ALA A 102 7.36 -1.70 7.25
C ALA A 102 7.94 -0.63 6.31
N SER A 103 7.66 0.65 6.58
CA SER A 103 8.19 1.79 5.84
C SER A 103 9.72 1.81 5.81
N ASN A 104 10.39 1.43 6.91
CA ASN A 104 11.85 1.50 6.98
C ASN A 104 12.50 0.54 5.98
N ILE A 105 12.01 -0.70 5.92
CA ILE A 105 12.52 -1.73 4.99
C ILE A 105 12.21 -1.35 3.55
N VAL A 106 10.96 -0.92 3.29
CA VAL A 106 10.54 -0.50 1.95
C VAL A 106 11.39 0.67 1.44
N SER A 107 11.55 1.72 2.25
CA SER A 107 12.37 2.87 1.87
C SER A 107 13.83 2.51 1.61
N ALA A 108 14.44 1.66 2.45
CA ALA A 108 15.81 1.23 2.25
C ALA A 108 16.00 0.48 0.92
N ILE A 109 15.10 -0.46 0.60
CA ILE A 109 15.17 -1.23 -0.64
C ILE A 109 14.91 -0.34 -1.87
N PHE A 110 13.88 0.52 -1.82
CA PHE A 110 13.59 1.44 -2.93
C PHE A 110 14.78 2.38 -3.19
N MET A 111 15.39 2.94 -2.15
CA MET A 111 16.59 3.77 -2.33
C MET A 111 17.77 2.99 -2.93
N ALA A 112 17.91 1.70 -2.60
CA ALA A 112 18.97 0.86 -3.12
C ALA A 112 18.72 0.37 -4.55
N THR A 113 17.46 0.30 -5.00
CA THR A 113 17.07 -0.38 -6.26
C THR A 113 16.47 0.53 -7.32
N GLY A 114 16.20 1.80 -7.01
CA GLY A 114 15.64 2.80 -7.93
C GLY A 114 14.12 2.69 -8.09
#